data_AF-A0A8T4CI67-F1
#
_entry.id   AF-A0A8T4CI67-F1
#
_cell.length_a   1.000
_cell.length_b   1.000
_cell.length_c   1.000
_cell.angle_alpha   90.00
_cell.angle_beta   90.00
_cell.angle_gamma   90.00
#
_symmetry.space_group_name_H-M   'P 1'
#
loop_
_entity.id
_entity.type
_entity.pdbx_description
1 polymer ?
#
loop_
_entity_poly.entity_id
_entity_poly.type
_entity_poly.pdbx_seq_one_letter_code
_entity_poly.pdbx_strand_id
1 'polypeptide(L)'
;MEHPCERCGRRFDSLITIDYAHSSVQYTEIMGAPYTGTDHLCLECARTVLDMSSKDIVSDDRKQTRDAEYMAATLRSRIALSVVSTVLEVFGYEVYPYTMENQLGAVLRQVRQKDTAAPFRKLGGSPDLFVLDREPGEGRFVEVLDAEVPDESRIWLSHFWLSSLRERWPESVLVVFCTPSMNIFAKTAGDLHLEAFPVEVSPLTGRFHCALDPRRDLGPPEAVFKRIDPRRHYILTKRLRAAVLRSASLPR
;
A
#
# COMPACT_ATOMS: atom_id res chain seq x y z
N MET A 1 30.86 19.23 -8.97
CA MET A 1 31.87 18.28 -9.46
C MET A 1 31.14 16.96 -9.54
N GLU A 2 31.01 16.35 -10.72
CA GLU A 2 30.16 15.17 -10.86
C GLU A 2 30.84 13.92 -10.27
N HIS A 3 30.09 13.17 -9.47
CA HIS A 3 30.54 11.94 -8.82
C HIS A 3 29.95 10.70 -9.51
N PRO A 4 30.73 9.63 -9.72
CA PRO A 4 30.23 8.40 -10.33
C PRO A 4 29.40 7.60 -9.31
N CYS A 5 28.22 7.15 -9.72
CA CYS A 5 27.43 6.18 -8.97
C CYS A 5 28.19 4.86 -8.86
N GLU A 6 28.35 4.32 -7.66
CA GLU A 6 29.14 3.11 -7.43
C GLU A 6 28.49 1.84 -8.01
N ARG A 7 27.18 1.88 -8.30
CA ARG A 7 26.45 0.75 -8.88
C ARG A 7 26.33 0.79 -10.41
N CYS A 8 26.02 1.95 -11.01
CA CYS A 8 25.81 2.04 -12.46
C CYS A 8 26.92 2.81 -13.20
N GLY A 9 27.90 3.36 -12.49
CA GLY A 9 29.05 4.08 -13.06
C GLY A 9 28.73 5.42 -13.73
N ARG A 10 27.44 5.78 -13.87
CA ARG A 10 27.01 7.07 -14.43
C ARG A 10 27.34 8.21 -13.47
N ARG A 11 27.68 9.39 -14.01
CA ARG A 11 28.10 10.56 -13.24
C ARG A 11 26.90 11.46 -12.93
N PHE A 12 26.84 11.96 -11.71
CA PHE A 12 25.77 12.84 -11.23
C PHE A 12 26.37 13.97 -10.38
N ASP A 13 25.73 15.13 -10.41
CA ASP A 13 26.13 16.28 -9.58
C ASP A 13 25.94 16.04 -8.07
N SER A 14 25.01 15.14 -7.72
CA SER A 14 24.74 14.71 -6.35
C SER A 14 24.40 13.22 -6.31
N LEU A 15 24.98 12.50 -5.35
CA LEU A 15 24.69 11.09 -5.07
C LEU A 15 24.07 10.96 -3.67
N ILE A 16 23.29 9.91 -3.47
CA ILE A 16 22.68 9.57 -2.19
C ILE A 16 23.63 8.65 -1.45
N THR A 17 23.99 9.04 -0.24
CA THR A 17 24.75 8.19 0.67
C THR A 17 23.79 7.24 1.38
N ILE A 18 24.04 5.93 1.29
CA ILE A 18 23.27 4.93 2.02
C ILE A 18 24.05 4.56 3.29
N ASP A 19 23.69 5.18 4.41
CA ASP A 19 24.45 5.10 5.67
C ASP A 19 23.98 4.00 6.67
N TYR A 20 23.09 3.08 6.29
CA TYR A 20 22.40 2.23 7.30
C TYR A 20 22.57 0.70 7.17
N ALA A 21 23.69 0.22 6.63
CA ALA A 21 24.02 -1.21 6.73
C ALA A 21 24.94 -1.57 7.93
N HIS A 22 25.31 -0.61 8.78
CA HIS A 22 26.19 -0.86 9.93
C HIS A 22 25.60 -1.79 11.00
N SER A 23 24.27 -1.99 11.04
CA SER A 23 23.61 -2.82 12.04
C SER A 23 22.86 -4.03 11.47
N SER A 24 22.84 -4.24 10.15
CA SER A 24 22.19 -5.41 9.55
C SER A 24 23.20 -6.56 9.48
N VAL A 25 23.21 -7.40 10.51
CA VAL A 25 23.87 -8.73 10.52
C VAL A 25 23.56 -9.53 9.24
N GLN A 26 22.41 -9.22 8.61
CA GLN A 26 21.92 -9.78 7.35
C GLN A 26 22.78 -9.50 6.12
N TYR A 27 23.50 -8.37 5.97
CA TYR A 27 24.25 -8.12 4.71
C TYR A 27 25.40 -9.12 4.54
N THR A 28 26.17 -9.35 5.60
CA THR A 28 27.29 -10.29 5.59
C THR A 28 26.82 -11.74 5.56
N GLU A 29 25.69 -12.06 6.20
CA GLU A 29 25.09 -13.40 6.16
C GLU A 29 24.46 -13.75 4.81
N ILE A 30 23.84 -12.78 4.12
CA ILE A 30 23.18 -13.00 2.81
C ILE A 30 24.20 -13.03 1.67
N MET A 31 25.24 -12.18 1.71
CA MET A 31 26.18 -12.00 0.60
C MET A 31 27.53 -12.68 0.80
N GLY A 32 27.83 -13.20 2.00
CA GLY A 32 29.06 -13.96 2.28
C GLY A 32 30.37 -13.16 2.20
N ALA A 33 30.29 -11.82 2.18
CA ALA A 33 31.44 -10.92 2.06
C ALA A 33 31.40 -9.80 3.13
N PRO A 34 32.56 -9.38 3.68
CA PRO A 34 32.62 -8.28 4.64
C PRO A 34 32.18 -6.95 3.99
N TYR A 35 31.38 -6.17 4.71
CA TYR A 35 30.85 -4.88 4.25
C TYR A 35 31.97 -3.84 4.13
N THR A 36 32.06 -3.16 2.98
CA THR A 36 33.15 -2.20 2.67
C THR A 36 32.60 -0.80 2.38
N GLY A 37 32.17 -0.08 3.42
CA GLY A 37 31.98 1.37 3.37
C GLY A 37 30.65 1.86 2.80
N THR A 38 30.45 3.17 2.94
CA THR A 38 29.24 3.93 2.61
C THR A 38 29.03 4.02 1.11
N ASP A 39 28.01 3.33 0.58
CA ASP A 39 27.75 3.33 -0.86
C ASP A 39 27.17 4.69 -1.30
N HIS A 40 27.82 5.35 -2.24
CA HIS A 40 27.34 6.56 -2.92
C HIS A 40 26.62 6.18 -4.22
N LEU A 41 25.29 6.13 -4.16
CA LEU A 41 24.47 5.68 -5.28
C LEU A 41 23.72 6.84 -5.92
N CYS A 42 23.53 6.78 -7.23
CA CYS A 42 22.55 7.63 -7.87
C CYS A 42 21.16 7.24 -7.40
N LEU A 43 20.21 8.17 -7.48
CA LEU A 43 18.85 7.93 -7.03
C LEU A 43 18.21 6.70 -7.68
N GLU A 44 18.48 6.39 -8.95
CA GLU A 44 17.98 5.15 -9.59
C GLU A 44 18.57 3.87 -8.99
N CYS A 45 19.86 3.89 -8.66
CA CYS A 45 20.51 2.76 -8.01
C CYS A 45 20.10 2.64 -6.55
N ALA A 46 19.96 3.76 -5.83
CA ALA A 46 19.43 3.81 -4.48
C ALA A 46 17.98 3.31 -4.43
N ARG A 47 17.12 3.71 -5.40
CA ARG A 47 15.75 3.18 -5.61
C ARG A 47 15.72 1.65 -5.72
N THR A 48 16.78 1.06 -6.29
CA THR A 48 16.92 -0.38 -6.50
C THR A 48 17.59 -1.09 -5.33
N VAL A 49 18.36 -0.38 -4.48
CA VAL A 49 19.00 -0.95 -3.27
C VAL A 49 18.08 -0.87 -2.04
N LEU A 50 17.37 0.25 -1.88
CA LEU A 50 16.59 0.55 -0.67
C LEU A 50 15.14 0.10 -0.73
N ASP A 51 14.71 -0.49 -1.84
CA ASP A 51 13.35 -1.03 -1.99
C ASP A 51 12.26 0.01 -1.65
N MET A 52 12.53 1.28 -1.97
CA MET A 52 11.59 2.37 -1.73
C MET A 52 10.39 2.19 -2.67
N SER A 53 9.21 2.02 -2.07
CA SER A 53 7.97 1.96 -2.81
C SER A 53 7.76 3.27 -3.57
N SER A 54 7.10 3.21 -4.74
CA SER A 54 6.75 4.40 -5.52
C SER A 54 5.95 5.45 -4.73
N LYS A 55 5.35 5.09 -3.57
CA LYS A 55 4.63 5.98 -2.65
C LYS A 55 5.60 6.84 -1.80
N ASP A 56 6.77 6.34 -1.43
CA ASP A 56 7.76 7.07 -0.61
C ASP A 56 8.62 8.06 -1.43
N ILE A 57 8.51 8.01 -2.76
CA ILE A 57 9.31 8.79 -3.73
C ILE A 57 8.65 10.15 -4.06
N VAL A 58 7.43 10.38 -3.63
CA VAL A 58 6.63 11.52 -4.09
C VAL A 58 7.03 12.86 -3.46
N SER A 59 7.76 12.88 -2.35
CA SER A 59 7.96 14.13 -1.61
C SER A 59 9.07 15.03 -2.15
N ASP A 60 10.08 14.54 -2.90
CA ASP A 60 11.27 15.38 -3.12
C ASP A 60 11.83 15.54 -4.53
N ASP A 61 11.54 14.70 -5.54
CA ASP A 61 12.35 14.75 -6.77
C ASP A 61 11.63 15.03 -8.09
N ARG A 62 10.44 15.67 -8.07
CA ARG A 62 9.85 16.35 -9.24
C ARG A 62 9.00 17.56 -8.86
N LYS A 63 9.64 18.64 -8.40
CA LYS A 63 9.08 19.99 -8.57
C LYS A 63 8.92 20.24 -10.09
N GLN A 64 7.69 20.58 -10.52
CA GLN A 64 7.35 21.41 -11.70
C GLN A 64 6.97 20.82 -13.08
N THR A 65 6.69 19.53 -13.29
CA THR A 65 6.03 19.10 -14.56
C THR A 65 4.61 18.58 -14.38
N ARG A 66 3.70 19.20 -15.13
CA ARG A 66 2.25 19.05 -15.18
C ARG A 66 1.77 17.70 -15.75
N ASP A 67 2.00 16.58 -15.08
CA ASP A 67 1.31 15.34 -15.47
C ASP A 67 -0.04 15.28 -14.76
N ALA A 68 -1.08 15.70 -15.48
CA ALA A 68 -2.47 15.56 -15.06
C ALA A 68 -2.80 14.11 -14.65
N GLU A 69 -2.13 13.13 -15.26
CA GLU A 69 -2.24 11.70 -14.92
C GLU A 69 -1.74 11.39 -13.51
N TYR A 70 -0.61 11.97 -13.10
CA TYR A 70 -0.05 11.80 -11.76
C TYR A 70 -0.94 12.44 -10.69
N MET A 71 -1.40 13.67 -10.95
CA MET A 71 -2.36 14.34 -10.06
C MET A 71 -3.68 13.57 -9.99
N ALA A 72 -4.17 13.05 -11.12
CA ALA A 72 -5.37 12.22 -11.16
C ALA A 72 -5.20 10.93 -10.35
N ALA A 73 -4.07 10.22 -10.50
CA ALA A 73 -3.76 9.03 -9.72
C ALA A 73 -3.73 9.32 -8.22
N THR A 74 -3.01 10.38 -7.81
CA THR A 74 -2.96 10.80 -6.40
C THR A 74 -4.36 11.13 -5.86
N LEU A 75 -5.17 11.84 -6.65
CA LEU A 75 -6.54 12.20 -6.26
C LEU A 75 -7.41 10.95 -6.10
N ARG A 76 -7.30 9.98 -7.04
CA ARG A 76 -8.04 8.71 -6.97
C ARG A 76 -7.67 7.91 -5.73
N SER A 77 -6.39 7.75 -5.44
CA SER A 77 -5.96 7.02 -4.24
C SER A 77 -6.47 7.70 -2.96
N ARG A 78 -6.49 9.04 -2.91
CA ARG A 78 -7.09 9.79 -1.77
C ARG A 78 -8.61 9.60 -1.68
N ILE A 79 -9.31 9.56 -2.81
CA ILE A 79 -10.75 9.30 -2.85
C ILE A 79 -11.02 7.88 -2.35
N ALA A 80 -10.28 6.88 -2.83
CA ALA A 80 -10.38 5.49 -2.39
C ALA A 80 -10.19 5.39 -0.87
N LEU A 81 -9.12 6.00 -0.36
CA LEU A 81 -8.84 6.07 1.08
C LEU A 81 -10.01 6.69 1.85
N SER A 82 -10.50 7.85 1.43
CA SER A 82 -11.60 8.55 2.08
C SER A 82 -12.91 7.76 2.07
N VAL A 83 -13.23 7.10 0.95
CA VAL A 83 -14.42 6.25 0.83
C VAL A 83 -14.31 5.05 1.77
N VAL A 84 -13.18 4.34 1.76
CA VAL A 84 -12.96 3.18 2.63
C VAL A 84 -13.02 3.59 4.10
N SER A 85 -12.36 4.68 4.50
CA SER A 85 -12.43 5.21 5.86
C SER A 85 -13.88 5.53 6.26
N THR A 86 -14.62 6.25 5.40
CA THR A 86 -16.02 6.63 5.68
C THR A 86 -16.91 5.40 5.85
N VAL A 87 -16.74 4.38 4.99
CA VAL A 87 -17.50 3.13 5.10
C VAL A 87 -17.21 2.46 6.44
N LEU A 88 -15.95 2.30 6.81
CA LEU A 88 -15.56 1.68 8.08
C LEU A 88 -16.10 2.47 9.28
N GLU A 89 -15.98 3.79 9.29
CA GLU A 89 -16.52 4.66 10.34
C GLU A 89 -18.05 4.55 10.49
N VAL A 90 -18.78 4.49 9.37
CA VAL A 90 -20.24 4.30 9.37
C VAL A 90 -20.66 2.96 9.99
N PHE A 91 -19.80 1.94 9.89
CA PHE A 91 -19.99 0.64 10.54
C PHE A 91 -19.40 0.55 11.95
N GLY A 92 -18.93 1.69 12.49
CA GLY A 92 -18.53 1.83 13.89
C GLY A 92 -17.08 1.47 14.18
N TYR A 93 -16.24 1.37 13.15
CA TYR A 93 -14.79 1.26 13.32
C TYR A 93 -14.17 2.65 13.56
N GLU A 94 -13.07 2.68 14.28
CA GLU A 94 -12.21 3.86 14.33
C GLU A 94 -11.10 3.73 13.32
N VAL A 95 -10.91 4.78 12.51
CA VAL A 95 -9.94 4.78 11.42
C VAL A 95 -8.91 5.87 11.68
N TYR A 96 -7.63 5.47 11.65
CA TYR A 96 -6.50 6.35 11.88
C TYR A 96 -5.57 6.30 10.67
N PRO A 97 -5.26 7.45 10.03
CA PRO A 97 -4.26 7.46 8.96
C PRO A 97 -2.88 7.11 9.54
N TYR A 98 -2.23 6.11 8.96
CA TYR A 98 -0.96 5.57 9.50
C TYR A 98 0.21 6.54 9.33
N THR A 99 0.08 7.55 8.47
CA THR A 99 1.03 8.69 8.36
C THR A 99 1.16 9.50 9.66
N MET A 100 0.30 9.27 10.66
CA MET A 100 0.31 9.93 11.97
C MET A 100 0.84 9.01 13.08
N GLU A 101 1.99 8.37 12.83
CA GLU A 101 2.67 7.41 13.72
C GLU A 101 2.81 7.93 15.18
N ASN A 102 3.11 9.23 15.35
CA ASN A 102 3.25 9.86 16.67
C ASN A 102 1.95 9.89 17.49
N GLN A 103 0.78 9.82 16.83
CA GLN A 103 -0.54 9.83 17.49
C GLN A 103 -1.06 8.42 17.79
N LEU A 104 -0.58 7.42 17.03
CA LEU A 104 -0.98 6.02 17.20
C LEU A 104 -0.45 5.40 18.50
N GLY A 105 0.65 5.91 19.07
CA GLY A 105 1.23 5.36 20.30
C GLY A 105 0.26 5.37 21.51
N ALA A 106 -0.68 6.30 21.59
CA ALA A 106 -1.72 6.28 22.63
C ALA A 106 -2.80 5.22 22.37
N VAL A 107 -3.20 5.05 21.10
CA VAL A 107 -4.23 4.09 20.67
C VAL A 107 -3.71 2.66 20.76
N LEU A 108 -2.49 2.40 20.25
CA LEU A 108 -1.84 1.09 20.27
C LEU A 108 -1.62 0.55 21.69
N ARG A 109 -1.50 1.43 22.70
CA ARG A 109 -1.43 1.04 24.12
C ARG A 109 -2.77 0.57 24.69
N GLN A 110 -3.88 0.95 24.08
CA GLN A 110 -5.24 0.57 24.51
C GLN A 110 -5.74 -0.71 23.83
N VAL A 111 -5.16 -1.08 22.69
CA VAL A 111 -5.41 -2.35 22.01
C VAL A 111 -4.85 -3.48 22.89
N ARG A 112 -5.68 -4.47 23.22
CA ARG A 112 -5.27 -5.62 24.02
C ARG A 112 -4.17 -6.37 23.27
N GLN A 113 -2.92 -6.17 23.65
CA GLN A 113 -1.78 -6.93 23.15
C GLN A 113 -1.94 -8.40 23.58
N LYS A 114 -2.65 -9.18 22.77
CA LYS A 114 -2.73 -10.63 22.94
C LYS A 114 -1.58 -11.37 22.28
N ASP A 115 -0.77 -10.71 21.46
CA ASP A 115 0.43 -11.33 20.90
C ASP A 115 1.60 -10.35 20.83
N THR A 116 2.68 -10.78 21.46
CA THR A 116 4.07 -10.33 21.34
C THR A 116 4.63 -10.61 19.93
N ALA A 117 3.98 -10.09 18.88
CA ALA A 117 4.47 -10.21 17.52
C ALA A 117 5.31 -8.99 17.16
N ALA A 118 6.63 -9.15 17.31
CA ALA A 118 7.76 -8.35 16.80
C ALA A 118 7.72 -6.82 17.01
N PRO A 119 8.84 -6.19 17.43
CA PRO A 119 8.91 -4.74 17.51
C PRO A 119 8.54 -4.15 16.14
N PHE A 120 7.53 -3.28 16.15
CA PHE A 120 7.03 -2.46 15.05
C PHE A 120 8.20 -1.77 14.32
N ARG A 121 8.84 -2.49 13.40
CA ARG A 121 10.05 -2.03 12.70
C ARG A 121 9.61 -1.34 11.42
N LYS A 122 9.93 -0.04 11.36
CA LYS A 122 9.90 0.80 10.16
C LYS A 122 10.58 0.06 9.00
N LEU A 123 9.78 -0.45 8.09
CA LEU A 123 10.19 -0.92 6.77
C LEU A 123 9.36 -0.11 5.77
N GLY A 124 10.00 0.42 4.73
CA GLY A 124 9.31 1.11 3.63
C GLY A 124 8.16 0.27 3.09
N GLY A 125 7.08 0.93 2.64
CA GLY A 125 5.81 0.27 2.30
C GLY A 125 4.86 0.07 3.50
N SER A 126 4.68 1.12 4.30
CA SER A 126 3.76 1.12 5.44
C SER A 126 2.29 1.09 5.01
N PRO A 127 1.40 0.36 5.72
CA PRO A 127 -0.04 0.36 5.47
C PRO A 127 -0.64 1.77 5.49
N ASP A 128 -1.66 2.05 4.67
CA ASP A 128 -2.28 3.38 4.61
C ASP A 128 -3.06 3.77 5.90
N LEU A 129 -3.73 2.81 6.54
CA LEU A 129 -4.61 3.02 7.69
C LEU A 129 -4.32 2.05 8.84
N PHE A 130 -4.68 2.48 10.04
CA PHE A 130 -4.91 1.61 11.19
C PHE A 130 -6.40 1.67 11.56
N VAL A 131 -7.04 0.51 11.68
CA VAL A 131 -8.48 0.39 11.94
C VAL A 131 -8.68 -0.36 13.25
N LEU A 132 -9.41 0.26 14.17
CA LEU A 132 -9.71 -0.29 15.49
C LEU A 132 -11.19 -0.64 15.61
N ASP A 133 -11.47 -1.88 15.98
CA ASP A 133 -12.79 -2.29 16.45
C ASP A 133 -12.82 -2.25 17.98
N ARG A 134 -13.52 -1.27 18.55
CA ARG A 134 -13.56 -1.06 20.02
C ARG A 134 -14.25 -2.18 20.79
N GLU A 135 -15.21 -2.89 20.18
CA GLU A 135 -15.96 -3.94 20.87
C GLU A 135 -15.06 -5.12 21.25
N PRO A 136 -14.37 -5.78 20.29
CA PRO A 136 -13.38 -6.80 20.62
C PRO A 136 -12.05 -6.19 21.10
N GLY A 137 -11.80 -4.91 20.82
CA GLY A 137 -10.52 -4.23 21.07
C GLY A 137 -9.42 -4.68 20.11
N GLU A 138 -9.80 -5.05 18.88
CA GLU A 138 -8.89 -5.56 17.84
C GLU A 138 -8.50 -4.45 16.88
N GLY A 139 -7.20 -4.29 16.66
CA GLY A 139 -6.63 -3.35 15.69
C GLY A 139 -6.04 -4.07 14.49
N ARG A 140 -6.24 -3.53 13.28
CA ARG A 140 -5.67 -4.05 12.05
C ARG A 140 -5.08 -2.94 11.21
N PHE A 141 -3.96 -3.23 10.55
CA PHE A 141 -3.45 -2.39 9.49
C PHE A 141 -4.22 -2.64 8.21
N VAL A 142 -4.49 -1.58 7.46
CA VAL A 142 -5.26 -1.66 6.23
C VAL A 142 -4.52 -0.90 5.14
N GLU A 143 -4.25 -1.59 4.04
CA GLU A 143 -3.68 -1.02 2.82
C GLU A 143 -4.79 -0.84 1.80
N VAL A 144 -4.90 0.35 1.20
CA VAL A 144 -5.98 0.71 0.30
C VAL A 144 -5.44 0.98 -1.10
N LEU A 145 -5.93 0.20 -2.07
CA LEU A 145 -5.62 0.39 -3.48
C LEU A 145 -6.86 0.89 -4.24
N ASP A 146 -6.66 1.88 -5.10
CA ASP A 146 -7.65 2.22 -6.12
C ASP A 146 -7.47 1.33 -7.37
N ALA A 147 -8.59 0.94 -7.97
CA ALA A 147 -8.62 0.17 -9.21
C ALA A 147 -9.58 0.81 -10.21
N GLU A 148 -9.13 0.94 -11.45
CA GLU A 148 -9.90 1.49 -12.57
C GLU A 148 -10.29 0.38 -13.54
N VAL A 149 -10.95 -0.66 -13.02
CA VAL A 149 -11.33 -1.85 -13.77
C VAL A 149 -12.87 -1.98 -13.77
N PRO A 150 -13.55 -1.67 -14.89
CA PRO A 150 -15.02 -1.58 -14.91
C PRO A 150 -15.75 -2.90 -14.65
N ASP A 151 -15.18 -4.02 -15.08
CA ASP A 151 -15.74 -5.36 -14.95
C ASP A 151 -15.21 -6.12 -13.74
N GLU A 152 -14.25 -5.53 -13.02
CA GLU A 152 -13.61 -6.10 -11.82
C GLU A 152 -12.99 -7.47 -12.09
N SER A 153 -12.62 -7.75 -13.35
CA SER A 153 -12.15 -9.08 -13.72
C SER A 153 -10.68 -9.29 -13.38
N ARG A 154 -9.83 -8.27 -13.60
CA ARG A 154 -8.38 -8.35 -13.38
C ARG A 154 -7.75 -7.00 -13.03
N ILE A 155 -6.98 -6.98 -11.95
CA ILE A 155 -6.09 -5.90 -11.56
C ILE A 155 -4.66 -6.40 -11.61
N TRP A 156 -3.77 -5.63 -12.23
CA TRP A 156 -2.36 -5.93 -12.28
C TRP A 156 -1.63 -5.28 -11.11
N LEU A 157 -1.08 -6.10 -10.22
CA LEU A 157 -0.31 -5.65 -9.06
C LEU A 157 1.11 -6.19 -9.14
N SER A 158 2.07 -5.46 -8.57
CA SER A 158 3.43 -5.99 -8.47
C SER A 158 3.44 -7.26 -7.61
N HIS A 159 3.95 -8.36 -8.17
CA HIS A 159 4.11 -9.62 -7.42
C HIS A 159 4.97 -9.39 -6.18
N PHE A 160 6.10 -8.69 -6.36
CA PHE A 160 7.04 -8.38 -5.29
C PHE A 160 6.39 -7.61 -4.14
N TRP A 161 5.57 -6.61 -4.45
CA TRP A 161 4.86 -5.83 -3.44
C TRP A 161 3.85 -6.69 -2.67
N LEU A 162 3.06 -7.51 -3.37
CA LEU A 162 2.10 -8.42 -2.73
C LEU A 162 2.81 -9.45 -1.84
N SER A 163 3.93 -10.02 -2.30
CA SER A 163 4.76 -10.92 -1.50
C SER A 163 5.28 -10.23 -0.25
N SER A 164 5.81 -9.02 -0.40
CA SER A 164 6.32 -8.22 0.72
C SER A 164 5.23 -7.88 1.75
N LEU A 165 4.03 -7.52 1.29
CA LEU A 165 2.88 -7.26 2.16
C LEU A 165 2.50 -8.52 2.94
N ARG A 166 2.38 -9.67 2.26
CA ARG A 166 2.06 -10.97 2.88
C ARG A 166 3.11 -11.41 3.89
N GLU A 167 4.39 -11.25 3.57
CA GLU A 167 5.50 -11.72 4.41
C GLU A 167 5.78 -10.82 5.60
N ARG A 168 5.74 -9.49 5.40
CA ARG A 168 6.07 -8.51 6.46
C ARG A 168 4.86 -8.14 7.32
N TRP A 169 3.66 -8.18 6.74
CA TRP A 169 2.42 -7.75 7.39
C TRP A 169 1.28 -8.75 7.16
N PRO A 170 1.43 -10.04 7.54
CA PRO A 170 0.42 -11.06 7.27
C PRO A 170 -0.95 -10.73 7.86
N GLU A 171 -1.00 -10.05 9.01
CA GLU A 171 -2.23 -9.64 9.69
C GLU A 171 -2.87 -8.36 9.13
N SER A 172 -2.23 -7.71 8.15
CA SER A 172 -2.81 -6.53 7.49
C SER A 172 -3.94 -6.92 6.55
N VAL A 173 -4.83 -5.98 6.27
CA VAL A 173 -5.93 -6.17 5.32
C VAL A 173 -5.61 -5.40 4.04
N LEU A 174 -5.55 -6.11 2.92
CA LEU A 174 -5.55 -5.50 1.61
C LEU A 174 -7.00 -5.15 1.23
N VAL A 175 -7.26 -3.88 0.96
CA VAL A 175 -8.55 -3.37 0.46
C VAL A 175 -8.37 -2.83 -0.94
N VAL A 176 -9.22 -3.28 -1.86
CA VAL A 176 -9.29 -2.78 -3.23
C VAL A 176 -10.62 -2.07 -3.43
N PHE A 177 -10.55 -0.79 -3.78
CA PHE A 177 -11.69 0.02 -4.18
C PHE A 177 -11.75 0.17 -5.70
N CYS A 178 -12.78 -0.42 -6.31
CA CYS A 178 -13.02 -0.32 -7.74
C CYS A 178 -13.82 0.94 -8.05
N THR A 179 -13.15 1.97 -8.57
CA THR A 179 -13.73 3.31 -8.77
C THR A 179 -14.98 3.30 -9.68
N PRO A 180 -14.98 2.61 -10.85
CA PRO A 180 -16.14 2.66 -11.76
C PRO A 180 -17.41 2.02 -11.17
N SER A 181 -17.26 0.94 -10.42
CA SER A 181 -18.38 0.19 -9.83
C SER A 181 -18.74 0.67 -8.42
N MET A 182 -17.82 1.39 -7.76
CA MET A 182 -17.84 1.79 -6.36
C MET A 182 -17.79 0.58 -5.39
N ASN A 183 -17.41 -0.60 -5.86
CA ASN A 183 -17.32 -1.78 -5.00
C ASN A 183 -16.01 -1.78 -4.22
N ILE A 184 -16.08 -2.37 -3.02
CA ILE A 184 -14.95 -2.59 -2.14
C ILE A 184 -14.75 -4.09 -2.02
N PHE A 185 -13.50 -4.53 -2.11
CA PHE A 185 -13.08 -5.90 -1.85
C PHE A 185 -12.00 -5.90 -0.79
N ALA A 186 -11.95 -6.91 0.06
CA ALA A 186 -10.96 -6.95 1.13
C ALA A 186 -10.54 -8.36 1.50
N LYS A 187 -9.27 -8.54 1.84
CA LYS A 187 -8.74 -9.80 2.38
C LYS A 187 -7.53 -9.57 3.26
N THR A 188 -7.35 -10.42 4.27
CA THR A 188 -6.13 -10.47 5.06
C THR A 188 -4.95 -10.85 4.17
N ALA A 189 -3.83 -10.14 4.28
CA ALA A 189 -2.67 -10.32 3.42
C ALA A 189 -2.08 -11.74 3.54
N GLY A 190 -2.06 -12.30 4.75
CA GLY A 190 -1.64 -13.68 5.03
C GLY A 190 -2.48 -14.74 4.30
N ASP A 191 -3.74 -14.44 3.98
CA ASP A 191 -4.65 -15.36 3.30
C ASP A 191 -4.54 -15.28 1.76
N LEU A 192 -3.64 -14.45 1.23
CA LEU A 192 -3.41 -14.34 -0.21
C LEU A 192 -2.62 -15.55 -0.74
N HIS A 193 -3.25 -16.31 -1.63
CA HIS A 193 -2.63 -17.42 -2.36
C HIS A 193 -1.95 -16.89 -3.63
N LEU A 194 -0.83 -16.18 -3.45
CA LEU A 194 -0.09 -15.53 -4.56
C LEU A 194 0.31 -16.52 -5.66
N GLU A 195 0.53 -17.78 -5.28
CA GLU A 195 0.90 -18.90 -6.16
C GLU A 195 -0.21 -19.26 -7.15
N ALA A 196 -1.46 -18.90 -6.84
CA ALA A 196 -2.62 -19.13 -7.71
C ALA A 196 -2.87 -17.97 -8.69
N PHE A 197 -2.17 -16.85 -8.54
CA PHE A 197 -2.36 -15.68 -9.40
C PHE A 197 -1.57 -15.83 -10.71
N PRO A 198 -2.18 -15.59 -11.88
CA PRO A 198 -1.43 -15.51 -13.13
C PRO A 198 -0.34 -14.44 -13.02
N VAL A 199 0.90 -14.81 -13.36
CA VAL A 199 2.05 -13.90 -13.33
C VAL A 199 2.49 -13.56 -14.74
N GLU A 200 2.65 -12.29 -15.04
CA GLU A 200 3.24 -11.78 -16.28
C GLU A 200 4.47 -10.93 -16.00
N VAL A 201 5.44 -10.97 -16.92
CA VAL A 201 6.63 -10.11 -16.85
C VAL A 201 6.39 -8.89 -17.72
N SER A 202 6.47 -7.70 -17.12
CA SER A 202 6.41 -6.45 -17.86
C SER A 202 7.59 -6.38 -18.85
N PRO A 203 7.34 -6.30 -20.17
CA PRO A 203 8.43 -6.24 -21.16
C PRO A 203 9.24 -4.95 -21.06
N LEU A 204 8.67 -3.90 -20.46
CA LEU A 204 9.31 -2.59 -20.28
C LEU A 204 10.19 -2.53 -19.04
N THR A 205 9.79 -3.19 -17.95
CA THR A 205 10.45 -3.04 -16.65
C THR A 205 11.14 -4.32 -16.17
N GLY A 206 10.90 -5.46 -16.82
CA GLY A 206 11.33 -6.77 -16.36
C GLY A 206 10.67 -7.22 -15.05
N ARG A 207 9.68 -6.47 -14.54
CA ARG A 207 9.04 -6.74 -13.25
C ARG A 207 7.92 -7.76 -13.41
N PHE A 208 7.76 -8.60 -12.39
CA PHE A 208 6.68 -9.56 -12.28
C PHE A 208 5.42 -8.86 -11.75
N HIS A 209 4.31 -9.04 -12.47
CA HIS A 209 2.98 -8.58 -12.09
C HIS A 209 2.04 -9.77 -11.94
N CYS A 210 1.23 -9.76 -10.88
CA CYS A 210 0.14 -10.71 -10.68
C CYS A 210 -1.16 -10.11 -11.21
N ALA A 211 -1.96 -10.92 -11.91
CA ALA A 211 -3.35 -10.62 -12.17
C ALA A 211 -4.22 -11.11 -11.00
N LEU A 212 -4.82 -10.17 -10.29
CA LEU A 212 -5.74 -10.43 -9.18
C LEU A 212 -7.18 -10.17 -9.65
N ASP A 213 -8.09 -11.10 -9.40
CA ASP A 213 -9.54 -10.93 -9.56
C ASP A 213 -10.12 -10.55 -8.19
N PRO A 214 -10.53 -9.29 -7.95
CA PRO A 214 -11.02 -8.86 -6.64
C PRO A 214 -12.20 -9.66 -6.10
N ARG A 215 -13.10 -10.12 -6.98
CA ARG A 215 -14.30 -10.86 -6.57
C ARG A 215 -13.93 -12.25 -6.08
N ARG A 216 -13.05 -12.93 -6.81
CA ARG A 216 -12.62 -14.29 -6.51
C ARG A 216 -11.56 -14.33 -5.41
N ASP A 217 -10.58 -13.45 -5.50
CA ASP A 217 -9.32 -13.58 -4.76
C ASP A 217 -9.35 -12.80 -3.44
N LEU A 218 -10.16 -11.75 -3.33
CA LEU A 218 -10.31 -10.95 -2.11
C LEU A 218 -11.65 -11.20 -1.41
N GLY A 219 -12.76 -11.05 -2.13
CA GLY A 219 -14.10 -11.17 -1.57
C GLY A 219 -14.63 -9.87 -0.94
N PRO A 220 -15.86 -9.88 -0.39
CA PRO A 220 -16.51 -8.68 0.11
C PRO A 220 -15.98 -8.26 1.49
N PRO A 221 -16.05 -6.96 1.86
CA PRO A 221 -15.37 -6.46 3.05
C PRO A 221 -15.93 -7.00 4.36
N GLU A 222 -17.21 -7.40 4.41
CA GLU A 222 -17.81 -8.08 5.56
C GLU A 222 -17.17 -9.43 5.92
N ALA A 223 -16.44 -10.06 4.98
CA ALA A 223 -15.67 -11.27 5.29
C ALA A 223 -14.52 -10.97 6.26
N VAL A 224 -13.98 -9.75 6.24
CA VAL A 224 -12.88 -9.32 7.11
C VAL A 224 -13.38 -8.44 8.25
N PHE A 225 -14.23 -7.46 7.95
CA PHE A 225 -14.79 -6.48 8.87
C PHE A 225 -16.20 -6.90 9.31
N LYS A 226 -16.28 -7.70 10.37
CA LYS A 226 -17.52 -8.40 10.79
C LYS A 226 -18.70 -7.50 11.16
N ARG A 227 -18.47 -6.21 11.44
CA ARG A 227 -19.53 -5.24 11.77
C ARG A 227 -20.18 -4.63 10.53
N ILE A 228 -19.58 -4.84 9.35
CA ILE A 228 -20.20 -4.44 8.09
C ILE A 228 -21.39 -5.35 7.82
N ASP A 229 -22.59 -4.81 7.99
CA ASP A 229 -23.82 -5.48 7.56
C ASP A 229 -23.93 -5.42 6.02
N PRO A 230 -24.01 -6.58 5.32
CA PRO A 230 -24.01 -6.61 3.86
C PRO A 230 -25.14 -5.81 3.22
N ARG A 231 -26.33 -5.80 3.83
CA ARG A 231 -27.50 -5.09 3.29
C ARG A 231 -27.32 -3.58 3.40
N ARG A 232 -26.87 -3.08 4.56
CA ARG A 232 -26.57 -1.67 4.77
C ARG A 232 -25.40 -1.22 3.90
N HIS A 233 -24.38 -2.07 3.72
CA HIS A 233 -23.24 -1.77 2.86
C HIS A 233 -23.70 -1.62 1.41
N TYR A 234 -24.50 -2.56 0.89
CA TYR A 234 -25.11 -2.45 -0.44
C TYR A 234 -25.92 -1.14 -0.62
N ILE A 235 -26.74 -0.77 0.37
CA ILE A 235 -27.53 0.47 0.32
C ILE A 235 -26.61 1.71 0.29
N LEU A 236 -25.56 1.72 1.11
CA LEU A 236 -24.58 2.81 1.16
C LEU A 236 -23.87 2.97 -0.19
N THR A 237 -23.34 1.89 -0.75
CA THR A 237 -22.64 1.89 -2.05
C THR A 237 -23.56 2.35 -3.18
N LYS A 238 -24.84 1.90 -3.18
CA LYS A 238 -25.85 2.36 -4.15
C LYS A 238 -26.10 3.87 -4.03
N ARG A 239 -26.17 4.41 -2.81
CA ARG A 239 -26.36 5.85 -2.57
C ARG A 239 -25.14 6.67 -3.00
N LEU A 240 -23.93 6.20 -2.68
CA LEU A 240 -22.68 6.83 -3.11
C LEU A 240 -22.59 6.88 -4.63
N ARG A 241 -22.84 5.76 -5.31
CA ARG A 241 -22.86 5.69 -6.77
C ARG A 241 -23.87 6.66 -7.38
N ALA A 242 -25.09 6.72 -6.83
CA ALA A 242 -26.11 7.66 -7.30
C ALA A 242 -25.70 9.13 -7.09
N ALA A 243 -25.00 9.44 -5.99
CA ALA A 243 -24.49 10.79 -5.74
C ALA A 243 -23.40 11.17 -6.75
N VAL A 244 -22.43 10.28 -7.00
CA VAL A 244 -21.36 10.50 -7.99
C VAL A 244 -21.93 10.73 -9.39
N LEU A 245 -22.90 9.90 -9.82
CA LEU A 245 -23.54 10.05 -11.13
C LEU A 245 -24.29 11.38 -11.27
N ARG A 246 -24.95 11.86 -10.21
CA ARG A 246 -25.61 13.17 -10.21
C ARG A 246 -24.63 14.34 -10.28
N SER A 247 -23.49 14.23 -9.61
CA SER A 247 -22.45 15.27 -9.66
C SER A 247 -21.78 15.34 -11.03
N ALA A 248 -21.68 14.20 -11.74
CA ALA A 248 -21.13 14.14 -13.10
C ALA A 248 -22.08 14.70 -14.17
N SER A 249 -23.38 14.80 -13.89
CA SER A 249 -24.41 15.29 -14.83
C SER A 249 -24.77 16.77 -14.66
N LEU A 250 -24.12 17.49 -13.75
CA LEU A 250 -24.29 18.94 -13.63
C LEU A 250 -23.57 19.65 -14.79
N PRO A 251 -24.21 20.62 -15.48
CA PRO A 251 -23.56 21.39 -16.54
C PRO A 251 -22.37 22.18 -15.94
N ARG A 252 -21.23 22.09 -16.62
CA ARG A 252 -20.01 22.83 -16.29
C ARG A 252 -20.14 24.31 -16.61
#